data_AF-A0A8I0H9N7-F1
#
_entry.id   AF-A0A8I0H9N7-F1
#
_cell.length_a   1.000
_cell.length_b   1.000
_cell.length_c   1.000
_cell.angle_alpha   90.00
_cell.angle_beta   90.00
_cell.angle_gamma   90.00
#
_symmetry.space_group_name_H-M   'P 1'
#
loop_
_entity.id
_entity.type
_entity.pdbx_description
1 polymer ?
#
loop_
_entity_poly.entity_id
_entity_poly.type
_entity_poly.pdbx_seq_one_letter_code
_entity_poly.pdbx_strand_id
1 'polypeptide(L)'
;DNKELPKSLAIIGGGVIGMEFASFFNSLGVEVTVIEMLDEILGGMDKELSAMLRAEYAKRGIKFMLDTKVVALSEVASGNGDT
;
A
#
# COMPACT_ATOMS: atom_id res chain seq x y z
N ASP A 1 -10.85 -8.82 17.96
CA ASP A 1 -10.48 -7.41 18.17
C ASP A 1 -8.99 -7.21 17.96
N ASN A 2 -8.62 -6.49 16.91
CA ASN A 2 -7.22 -6.13 16.65
C ASN A 2 -6.96 -4.79 17.35
N LYS A 3 -6.53 -4.85 18.62
CA LYS A 3 -6.37 -3.66 19.48
C LYS A 3 -5.09 -2.87 19.18
N GLU A 4 -4.19 -3.43 18.38
CA GLU A 4 -2.88 -2.86 18.07
C GLU A 4 -2.73 -2.66 16.56
N LEU A 5 -1.98 -1.64 16.18
CA LEU A 5 -1.65 -1.37 14.79
C LEU A 5 -0.68 -2.44 14.27
N PRO A 6 -0.85 -2.93 13.03
CA PRO A 6 0.09 -3.88 12.46
C PRO A 6 1.44 -3.20 12.21
N LYS A 7 2.54 -3.98 12.26
CA LYS A 7 3.88 -3.47 11.91
C LYS A 7 3.95 -3.04 10.44
N SER A 8 3.31 -3.79 9.56
CA SER A 8 3.23 -3.52 8.13
C SER A 8 1.86 -3.88 7.55
N LEU A 9 1.50 -3.24 6.44
CA LEU A 9 0.23 -3.40 5.75
C LEU A 9 0.45 -3.43 4.23
N ALA A 10 -0.06 -4.47 3.59
CA ALA A 10 -0.16 -4.56 2.13
C ALA A 10 -1.56 -4.13 1.68
N ILE A 11 -1.64 -3.19 0.73
CA ILE A 11 -2.87 -2.72 0.12
C ILE A 11 -2.88 -3.16 -1.34
N ILE A 12 -3.90 -3.91 -1.75
CA ILE A 12 -4.05 -4.40 -3.12
C ILE A 12 -5.01 -3.45 -3.85
N GLY A 13 -4.50 -2.76 -4.85
CA GLY A 13 -5.16 -1.69 -5.60
C GLY A 13 -4.72 -0.30 -5.15
N GLY A 14 -4.16 0.47 -6.08
CA GLY A 14 -3.74 1.87 -5.97
C GLY A 14 -4.80 2.87 -6.47
N GLY A 15 -6.08 2.51 -6.43
CA GLY A 15 -7.19 3.44 -6.68
C GLY A 15 -7.38 4.45 -5.55
N VAL A 16 -8.36 5.36 -5.68
CA VAL A 16 -8.59 6.46 -4.72
C VAL A 16 -8.71 5.95 -3.28
N ILE A 17 -9.56 4.94 -3.05
CA ILE A 17 -9.77 4.35 -1.71
C ILE A 17 -8.47 3.72 -1.18
N GLY A 18 -7.74 2.96 -2.01
CA GLY A 18 -6.49 2.32 -1.61
C GLY A 18 -5.45 3.35 -1.17
N MET A 19 -5.36 4.47 -1.87
CA MET A 19 -4.45 5.57 -1.53
C MET A 19 -4.87 6.33 -0.26
N GLU A 20 -6.17 6.52 -0.01
CA GLU A 20 -6.67 7.10 1.25
C GLU A 20 -6.24 6.24 2.47
N PHE A 21 -6.46 4.93 2.40
CA PHE A 21 -6.02 4.01 3.45
C PHE A 21 -4.50 3.93 3.56
N ALA A 22 -3.79 3.95 2.44
CA ALA A 22 -2.33 3.94 2.44
C ALA A 22 -1.78 5.16 3.20
N SER A 23 -2.31 6.34 2.90
CA SER A 23 -1.93 7.58 3.58
C SER A 23 -2.30 7.56 5.06
N PHE A 24 -3.50 7.06 5.40
CA PHE A 24 -3.97 6.99 6.78
C PHE A 24 -3.07 6.09 7.65
N PHE A 25 -2.84 4.84 7.23
CA PHE A 25 -2.03 3.91 8.01
C PHE A 25 -0.55 4.30 8.04
N ASN A 26 0.00 4.83 6.95
CA ASN A 26 1.36 5.36 6.95
C ASN A 26 1.52 6.53 7.92
N SER A 27 0.52 7.41 8.03
CA SER A 27 0.54 8.52 9.01
C SER A 27 0.48 8.03 10.46
N LEU A 28 -0.03 6.82 10.70
CA LEU A 28 -0.02 6.15 12.00
C LEU A 28 1.27 5.37 12.27
N GLY A 29 2.27 5.46 11.38
CA GLY A 29 3.58 4.80 11.52
C GLY A 29 3.62 3.35 11.02
N VAL A 30 2.56 2.86 10.36
CA VAL A 30 2.55 1.53 9.76
C VAL A 30 3.37 1.53 8.48
N GLU A 31 4.20 0.51 8.27
CA GLU A 31 4.89 0.32 6.99
C GLU A 31 3.88 -0.12 5.92
N VAL A 32 3.60 0.75 4.94
CA VAL A 32 2.60 0.48 3.91
C VAL A 32 3.26 0.13 2.57
N THR A 33 2.78 -0.94 1.94
CA THR A 33 3.08 -1.27 0.54
C THR A 33 1.80 -1.35 -0.27
N VAL A 34 1.70 -0.56 -1.34
CA VAL A 34 0.59 -0.60 -2.30
C VAL A 34 0.99 -1.45 -3.51
N ILE A 35 0.15 -2.41 -3.87
CA ILE A 35 0.34 -3.31 -5.01
C ILE A 35 -0.75 -2.99 -6.04
N GLU A 36 -0.36 -2.49 -7.20
CA GLU A 36 -1.26 -2.05 -8.27
C GLU A 36 -0.95 -2.81 -9.56
N MET A 37 -2.00 -3.23 -10.27
CA MET A 37 -1.89 -3.97 -11.52
C MET A 37 -1.49 -3.05 -12.69
N LEU A 38 -1.91 -1.78 -12.66
CA LEU A 38 -1.61 -0.79 -13.68
C LEU A 38 -0.20 -0.19 -13.52
N ASP A 39 0.22 0.53 -14.56
CA ASP A 39 1.52 1.21 -14.66
C ASP A 39 1.62 2.46 -13.77
N GLU A 40 0.51 2.89 -13.19
CA GLU A 40 0.47 4.03 -12.27
C GLU A 40 -0.72 3.93 -11.29
N ILE A 41 -0.60 4.58 -10.13
CA ILE A 41 -1.71 4.75 -9.19
C ILE A 41 -2.80 5.64 -9.79
N LEU A 42 -4.00 5.57 -9.20
CA LEU A 42 -5.12 6.44 -9.57
C LEU A 42 -5.44 6.42 -11.07
N GLY A 43 -5.40 5.26 -11.73
CA GLY A 43 -5.43 5.13 -13.21
C GLY A 43 -6.61 5.76 -13.96
N GLY A 44 -7.63 6.30 -13.28
CA GLY A 44 -8.66 7.15 -13.89
C GLY A 44 -8.31 8.65 -13.94
N MET A 45 -7.15 9.05 -13.43
CA MET A 45 -6.65 10.41 -13.34
C MET A 45 -5.55 10.64 -14.39
N ASP A 46 -5.22 11.91 -14.62
CA ASP A 46 -4.06 12.29 -15.43
C ASP A 46 -2.76 11.63 -14.92
N LYS A 47 -1.94 11.15 -15.85
CA LYS A 47 -0.72 10.37 -15.52
C LYS A 47 0.35 11.23 -14.85
N GLU A 48 0.53 12.48 -15.25
CA GLU A 48 1.53 13.36 -14.64
C GLU A 48 1.14 13.68 -13.20
N LEU A 49 -0.15 13.96 -12.97
CA LEU A 49 -0.68 14.18 -11.62
C LEU A 49 -0.52 12.93 -10.74
N SER A 50 -0.82 11.76 -11.27
CA SER A 50 -0.69 10.49 -10.55
C SER A 50 0.76 10.19 -10.19
N ALA A 51 1.70 10.42 -11.11
CA ALA A 51 3.13 10.28 -10.86
C ALA A 51 3.65 11.27 -9.80
N MET A 52 3.20 12.53 -9.84
CA MET A 52 3.53 13.52 -8.81
C MET A 52 3.03 13.09 -7.43
N LEU A 53 1.78 12.63 -7.34
CA LEU A 53 1.20 12.14 -6.08
C LEU A 53 1.95 10.90 -5.58
N ARG A 54 2.24 9.93 -6.45
CA ARG A 54 3.02 8.75 -6.09
C ARG A 54 4.39 9.12 -5.54
N ALA A 55 5.09 10.06 -6.18
CA ALA A 55 6.39 10.54 -5.71
C ALA A 55 6.29 11.18 -4.31
N GLU A 56 5.23 11.92 -4.03
CA GLU A 56 4.97 12.51 -2.71
C GLU A 56 4.68 11.43 -1.65
N TYR A 57 3.82 10.45 -1.97
CA TYR A 57 3.56 9.33 -1.07
C TYR A 57 4.79 8.46 -0.82
N ALA A 58 5.64 8.26 -1.83
CA ALA A 58 6.88 7.52 -1.70
C ALA A 58 7.87 8.22 -0.74
N LYS A 59 7.95 9.56 -0.79
CA LYS A 59 8.75 10.35 0.17
C LYS A 59 8.26 10.19 1.61
N ARG A 60 6.96 9.96 1.80
CA ARG A 60 6.33 9.70 3.13
C ARG A 60 6.54 8.25 3.62
N GLY A 61 7.19 7.41 2.82
CA GLY A 61 7.54 6.04 3.18
C GLY A 61 6.57 4.97 2.70
N ILE A 62 5.61 5.32 1.83
CA ILE A 62 4.74 4.33 1.19
C ILE A 62 5.50 3.67 0.04
N LYS A 63 5.54 2.34 0.03
CA LYS A 63 6.16 1.55 -1.05
C LYS A 63 5.13 1.24 -2.12
N PHE A 64 5.56 1.20 -3.38
CA PHE A 64 4.69 0.91 -4.52
C PHE A 64 5.25 -0.26 -5.33
N MET A 65 4.38 -1.21 -5.65
CA MET A 65 4.59 -2.30 -6.60
C MET A 65 3.57 -2.09 -7.73
N LEU A 66 3.98 -1.34 -8.75
CA LEU A 66 3.18 -1.11 -9.97
C LEU A 66 3.36 -2.28 -10.95
N ASP A 67 2.55 -2.32 -11.99
CA ASP A 67 2.56 -3.39 -13.00
C ASP A 67 2.50 -4.81 -12.38
N THR A 68 1.87 -4.92 -11.21
CA THR A 68 1.91 -6.13 -10.36
C THR A 68 0.49 -6.64 -10.10
N LYS A 69 0.14 -7.75 -10.75
CA LYS A 69 -1.13 -8.43 -10.52
C LYS A 69 -1.01 -9.44 -9.37
N VAL A 70 -1.81 -9.25 -8.32
CA VAL A 70 -2.00 -10.29 -7.28
C VAL A 70 -2.83 -11.43 -7.85
N VAL A 71 -2.33 -12.67 -7.71
CA VAL A 71 -2.96 -13.89 -8.26
C VAL A 71 -3.56 -14.81 -7.20
N ALA A 72 -3.01 -14.78 -5.99
CA ALA A 72 -3.44 -15.60 -4.87
C ALA A 72 -2.99 -14.96 -3.56
N LEU A 73 -3.70 -15.29 -2.48
CA LEU A 73 -3.33 -14.96 -1.11
C LEU A 73 -3.33 -16.25 -0.30
N SER A 74 -2.30 -16.44 0.52
CA SER A 74 -2.18 -17.57 1.43
C SER A 74 -1.76 -17.07 2.79
N GLU A 75 -2.38 -17.60 3.84
CA GLU A 75 -1.90 -17.37 5.20
C GLU A 75 -0.55 -18.07 5.38
N VAL A 76 0.44 -17.31 5.85
CA VAL A 76 1.70 -17.88 6.32
C VAL A 76 1.52 -18.13 7.81
N ALA A 77 1.83 -19.33 8.29
CA ALA A 77 1.73 -19.65 9.70
C ALA A 77 2.47 -18.59 10.53
N SER A 78 1.74 -17.92 11.43
CA SER A 78 2.29 -16.89 12.31
C SER A 78 3.39 -17.49 13.17
N GLY A 79 4.65 -17.19 12.85
CA GLY A 79 5.72 -17.30 13.84
C GLY A 79 5.46 -16.25 14.89
N ASN A 80 4.99 -16.64 16.08
CA ASN A 80 4.96 -15.75 17.24
C ASN A 80 6.36 -15.20 17.44
N GLY A 81 6.53 -13.89 17.27
CA GLY A 81 7.81 -13.19 17.38
C GLY A 81 8.30 -13.04 18.82
N ASP A 82 8.34 -14.15 19.57
CA ASP A 82 8.98 -14.27 20.88
C ASP A 82 10.25 -15.13 20.74
N THR A 83 11.29 -14.58 20.12
CA THR A 83 12.70 -14.93 20.35
C THR A 83 13.56 -13.70 20.18
#